data_AF-A0A538RRB3-F1
#
_entry.id   AF-A0A538RRB3-F1
#
_cell.length_a   1.000
_cell.length_b   1.000
_cell.length_c   1.000
_cell.angle_alpha   90.00
_cell.angle_beta   90.00
_cell.angle_gamma   90.00
#
_symmetry.space_group_name_H-M   'P 1'
#
loop_
_entity.id
_entity.type
_entity.pdbx_description
1 polymer ?
#
loop_
_entity_poly.entity_id
_entity_poly.type
_entity_poly.pdbx_seq_one_letter_code
_entity_poly.pdbx_strand_id
1 'polypeptide(L)'
;MAAAIVETSGIVRPDGTLELDHKLTVPPGRVKVRLEPVETPTAPTETLIEFVDRTRRELAAAGHKFMNDEEVTAWIEELRADDDRLEEIYRQAEEEKRRLEQRS
;
A
#
# COMPACT_ATOMS: atom_id res chain seq x y z
N MET A 1 45.53 -17.55 12.30
CA MET A 1 44.77 -16.39 11.81
C MET A 1 43.32 -16.60 12.19
N ALA A 2 42.70 -15.66 12.89
CA ALA A 2 41.32 -15.79 13.34
C ALA A 2 40.39 -15.82 12.13
N ALA A 3 39.52 -16.82 12.05
CA ALA A 3 38.47 -16.87 11.04
C ALA A 3 37.45 -15.77 11.39
N ALA A 4 37.40 -14.71 10.58
CA ALA A 4 36.36 -13.70 10.71
C ALA A 4 35.04 -14.33 10.25
N ILE A 5 34.09 -14.43 11.19
CA ILE A 5 32.71 -14.82 10.88
C ILE A 5 32.02 -13.56 10.36
N VAL A 6 31.50 -13.61 9.14
CA VAL A 6 30.73 -12.53 8.53
C VAL A 6 29.28 -13.00 8.45
N GLU A 7 28.40 -12.30 9.18
CA GLU A 7 26.97 -12.54 9.16
C GLU A 7 26.31 -11.58 8.17
N THR A 8 25.49 -12.11 7.27
CA THR A 8 24.72 -11.33 6.31
C THR A 8 23.40 -12.02 6.02
N SER A 9 22.41 -11.22 5.62
CA SER A 9 21.13 -11.70 5.10
C SER A 9 21.19 -11.83 3.58
N GLY A 10 20.30 -12.68 3.07
CA GLY A 10 20.17 -12.97 1.65
C GLY A 10 19.03 -13.94 1.38
N ILE A 11 18.68 -14.08 0.11
CA ILE A 11 17.59 -14.91 -0.36
C ILE A 11 18.16 -16.10 -1.11
N VAL A 12 17.77 -17.31 -0.70
CA VAL A 12 18.02 -18.53 -1.48
C VAL A 12 16.93 -18.64 -2.54
N ARG A 13 17.32 -18.53 -3.81
CA ARG A 13 16.43 -18.65 -4.95
C ARG A 13 16.04 -20.11 -5.21
N PRO A 14 14.92 -20.36 -5.92
CA PRO A 14 14.50 -21.72 -6.28
C PRO A 14 15.52 -22.51 -7.11
N ASP A 15 16.41 -21.80 -7.81
CA ASP A 15 17.51 -22.39 -8.59
C ASP A 15 18.73 -22.80 -7.74
N GLY A 16 18.68 -22.59 -6.42
CA GLY A 16 19.75 -22.91 -5.47
C GLY A 16 20.82 -21.82 -5.32
N THR A 17 20.66 -20.66 -5.97
CA THR A 17 21.57 -19.52 -5.83
C THR A 17 21.28 -18.73 -4.55
N LEU A 18 22.31 -18.36 -3.80
CA LEU A 18 22.21 -17.40 -2.70
C LEU A 18 22.47 -15.99 -3.22
N GLU A 19 21.47 -15.13 -3.14
CA GLU A 19 21.58 -13.71 -3.42
C GLU A 19 21.75 -12.96 -2.10
N LEU A 20 22.81 -12.17 -1.98
CA LEU A 20 23.10 -11.43 -0.76
C LEU A 20 22.54 -10.01 -0.87
N ASP A 21 21.97 -9.51 0.23
CA ASP A 21 21.42 -8.15 0.26
C ASP A 21 22.53 -7.09 0.10
N HIS A 22 23.74 -7.43 0.54
CA HIS A 22 24.91 -6.56 0.54
C HIS A 22 26.17 -7.26 0.02
N LYS A 23 27.12 -6.46 -0.49
CA LYS A 23 28.42 -6.97 -0.95
C LYS A 23 29.25 -7.45 0.25
N LEU A 24 29.81 -8.66 0.13
CA LEU A 24 30.76 -9.18 1.12
C LEU A 24 32.09 -8.41 1.05
N THR A 25 32.53 -7.92 2.21
CA THR A 25 33.84 -7.29 2.40
C THR A 25 34.89 -8.32 2.84
N VAL A 26 34.99 -9.42 2.09
CA VAL A 26 36.00 -10.47 2.32
C VAL A 26 36.97 -10.55 1.14
N PRO A 27 38.23 -10.96 1.38
CA PRO A 27 39.18 -11.19 0.29
C PRO A 27 38.63 -12.22 -0.72
N PRO A 28 38.89 -12.06 -2.03
CA PRO A 28 38.52 -13.05 -3.02
C PRO A 28 39.12 -14.42 -2.68
N GLY A 29 38.28 -15.45 -2.63
CA GLY A 29 38.71 -16.80 -2.27
C GLY A 29 37.55 -17.76 -2.04
N ARG A 30 37.87 -19.04 -1.82
CA ARG A 30 36.86 -20.06 -1.51
C ARG A 30 36.38 -19.87 -0.06
N VAL A 31 35.10 -19.63 0.11
CA VAL A 31 34.47 -19.45 1.43
C VAL A 31 33.58 -20.64 1.76
N LYS A 32 33.46 -20.95 3.07
CA LYS A 32 32.47 -21.90 3.59
C LYS A 32 31.32 -21.08 4.17
N VAL A 33 30.11 -21.27 3.63
CA VAL A 33 28.90 -20.55 4.06
C VAL A 33 28.08 -21.45 4.98
N ARG A 34 27.55 -20.88 6.07
CA ARG A 34 26.53 -21.50 6.92
C ARG A 34 25.23 -20.74 6.68
N LEU A 35 24.20 -21.45 6.25
CA LEU A 35 22.87 -20.89 6.03
C LEU A 35 22.02 -21.19 7.26
N GLU A 36 21.44 -20.15 7.83
CA GLU A 36 20.44 -20.26 8.89
C GLU A 36 19.13 -19.68 8.34
N PRO A 37 18.05 -20.47 8.27
CA PRO A 37 16.77 -19.95 7.82
C PRO A 37 16.29 -18.92 8.84
N VAL A 38 16.15 -17.68 8.39
CA VAL A 38 15.51 -16.63 9.17
C VAL A 38 14.00 -16.80 9.02
N GLU A 39 13.27 -16.79 10.13
CA GLU A 39 11.81 -16.83 10.09
C GLU A 39 11.31 -15.65 9.25
N THR A 40 10.71 -15.94 8.10
CA THR A 40 9.97 -14.93 7.34
C THR A 40 8.86 -14.44 8.25
N PRO A 41 8.69 -13.11 8.43
CA PRO A 41 7.53 -12.61 9.18
C PRO A 41 6.29 -13.23 8.56
N THR A 42 5.56 -13.98 9.37
CA THR A 42 4.36 -14.66 8.93
C THR A 42 3.43 -13.60 8.37
N ALA A 43 2.87 -13.85 7.17
CA ALA A 43 1.83 -12.98 6.65
C ALA A 43 0.79 -12.76 7.76
N PRO A 44 0.25 -11.53 7.91
CA PRO A 44 -0.75 -11.25 8.93
C PRO A 44 -1.81 -12.33 8.89
N THR A 45 -2.01 -13.03 10.00
CA THR A 45 -3.02 -14.10 10.08
C THR A 45 -4.43 -13.52 9.99
N GLU A 46 -4.56 -12.22 10.29
CA GLU A 46 -5.84 -11.52 10.25
C GLU A 46 -6.30 -11.22 8.82
N THR A 47 -7.60 -11.39 8.60
CA THR A 47 -8.30 -10.94 7.40
C THR A 47 -8.38 -9.41 7.37
N LEU A 48 -8.69 -8.85 6.20
CA LEU A 48 -8.89 -7.40 6.06
C LEU A 48 -9.98 -6.86 7.00
N ILE A 49 -11.05 -7.62 7.21
CA ILE A 49 -12.15 -7.23 8.10
C ILE A 49 -11.66 -7.17 9.56
N GLU A 50 -10.93 -8.21 10.00
CA GLU A 50 -10.37 -8.25 11.36
C GLU A 50 -9.37 -7.12 11.60
N PHE A 51 -8.53 -6.81 10.60
CA PHE A 51 -7.61 -5.67 10.63
C PHE A 51 -8.36 -4.34 10.78
N VAL A 52 -9.43 -4.12 10.00
CA VAL A 52 -10.24 -2.89 10.06
C VAL A 52 -10.94 -2.76 11.40
N ASP A 53 -11.54 -3.85 11.91
CA ASP A 53 -12.22 -3.86 13.20
C ASP A 53 -11.27 -3.61 14.38
N ARG A 54 -10.07 -4.22 14.34
CA ARG A 54 -9.01 -3.95 15.32
C ARG A 54 -8.59 -2.48 15.26
N THR A 55 -8.28 -1.97 14.08
CA THR A 55 -7.86 -0.58 13.87
C THR A 55 -8.93 0.42 14.32
N ARG A 56 -10.21 0.16 14.02
CA ARG A 56 -11.33 1.00 14.46
C ARG A 56 -11.40 1.08 15.99
N ARG A 57 -11.21 -0.05 16.68
CA ARG A 57 -11.19 -0.09 18.15
C ARG A 57 -10.01 0.67 18.73
N GLU A 58 -8.82 0.50 18.17
CA GLU A 58 -7.60 1.20 18.60
C GLU A 58 -7.75 2.72 18.44
N LEU A 59 -8.24 3.17 17.28
CA LEU A 59 -8.49 4.57 17.00
C LEU A 59 -9.59 5.15 17.91
N ALA A 60 -10.67 4.41 18.16
CA ALA A 60 -11.71 4.82 19.10
C ALA A 60 -11.15 4.97 20.53
N ALA A 61 -10.28 4.04 20.96
CA ALA A 61 -9.61 4.11 22.26
C ALA A 61 -8.64 5.29 22.35
N ALA A 62 -8.01 5.67 21.24
CA ALA A 62 -7.19 6.88 21.12
C ALA A 62 -8.03 8.17 21.03
N GLY A 63 -9.36 8.09 21.05
CA GLY A 63 -10.26 9.24 21.04
C GLY A 63 -10.60 9.78 19.65
N HIS A 64 -10.30 9.04 18.57
CA HIS A 64 -10.75 9.41 17.24
C HIS A 64 -12.27 9.34 17.14
N LYS A 65 -12.85 10.35 16.47
CA LYS A 65 -14.27 10.40 16.16
C LYS A 65 -14.50 9.78 14.79
N PHE A 66 -15.51 8.92 14.71
CA PHE A 66 -16.00 8.34 13.47
C PHE A 66 -17.33 8.96 13.13
N MET A 67 -17.62 9.08 11.83
CA MET A 67 -18.94 9.46 11.36
C MET A 67 -19.98 8.46 11.85
N ASN A 68 -21.10 8.97 12.32
CA ASN A 68 -22.29 8.18 12.58
C ASN A 68 -23.09 7.97 11.27
N ASP A 69 -24.13 7.15 11.34
CA ASP A 69 -24.92 6.78 10.15
C ASP A 69 -25.54 7.99 9.44
N GLU A 70 -26.04 8.97 10.19
CA GLU A 70 -26.61 10.21 9.63
C GLU A 70 -25.54 11.06 8.95
N GLU A 71 -24.36 11.19 9.56
CA GLU A 71 -23.21 11.90 8.98
C GLU A 71 -22.72 11.20 7.70
N VAL A 72 -22.69 9.87 7.68
CA VAL A 72 -22.33 9.09 6.49
C VAL A 72 -23.37 9.29 5.39
N THR A 73 -24.66 9.24 5.71
CA THR A 73 -25.72 9.47 4.72
C THR A 73 -25.65 10.88 4.13
N ALA A 74 -25.51 11.90 4.97
CA ALA A 74 -25.39 13.29 4.52
C ALA A 74 -24.16 13.48 3.61
N TRP A 75 -23.01 12.90 3.98
CA TRP A 75 -21.80 12.96 3.17
C TRP A 75 -21.96 12.26 1.81
N ILE A 76 -22.65 11.11 1.76
CA ILE A 76 -22.93 10.41 0.50
C ILE A 76 -23.85 11.25 -0.39
N GLU A 77 -24.85 11.92 0.17
CA GLU A 77 -25.75 12.80 -0.58
C GLU A 77 -25.02 14.01 -1.12
N GLU A 78 -24.13 14.62 -0.33
CA GLU A 78 -23.27 15.74 -0.77
C GLU A 78 -22.39 15.33 -1.95
N LEU A 79 -21.73 14.17 -1.86
CA LEU A 79 -20.90 13.66 -2.96
C LEU A 79 -21.67 13.47 -4.26
N ARG A 80 -22.91 12.97 -4.18
CA ARG A 80 -23.76 12.78 -5.37
C ARG A 80 -24.19 14.12 -5.95
N ALA A 81 -24.58 15.07 -5.10
CA ALA A 81 -24.99 16.40 -5.53
C ALA A 81 -23.86 17.16 -6.23
N ASP A 82 -22.62 17.01 -5.75
CA ASP A 82 -21.43 17.59 -6.37
C ASP A 82 -21.15 16.97 -7.75
N ASP A 83 -21.30 15.65 -7.89
CA ASP A 83 -21.10 14.95 -9.17
C ASP A 83 -22.15 15.38 -10.21
N ASP A 84 -23.42 15.45 -9.82
CA ASP A 84 -24.52 15.93 -10.67
C ASP A 84 -24.28 17.37 -11.15
N ARG A 85 -23.76 18.23 -10.26
CA ARG A 85 -23.44 19.62 -10.58
C ARG A 85 -22.29 19.72 -11.58
N LEU A 86 -21.26 18.89 -11.42
CA LEU A 86 -20.14 18.86 -12.35
C LEU A 86 -20.59 18.38 -13.74
N GLU A 87 -21.40 17.32 -13.79
CA GLU A 87 -21.92 16.79 -15.05
C GLU A 87 -22.78 17.83 -15.80
N GLU A 88 -23.61 18.59 -15.08
CA GLU A 88 -24.41 19.67 -15.67
C GLU A 88 -23.55 20.78 -16.27
N ILE A 89 -22.48 21.19 -15.57
CA ILE A 89 -21.53 22.20 -16.08
C ILE A 89 -20.87 21.72 -17.39
N TYR A 90 -20.43 20.46 -17.44
CA TYR A 90 -19.84 19.89 -18.65
C TYR A 90 -20.83 19.84 -19.81
N ARG A 91 -22.07 19.44 -19.55
CA ARG A 91 -23.15 19.41 -20.55
C ARG A 91 -23.41 20.79 -21.15
N GLN A 92 -23.52 21.81 -20.30
CA GLN A 92 -23.75 23.19 -20.74
C GLN A 92 -22.60 23.73 -21.60
N ALA A 93 -21.35 23.43 -21.22
CA ALA A 93 -20.18 23.82 -21.99
C ALA A 93 -20.13 23.15 -23.38
N GLU A 94 -20.51 21.87 -23.49
CA GLU A 94 -20.61 21.18 -24.78
C GLU A 94 -21.70 21.77 -25.67
N GLU A 95 -22.86 22.11 -25.10
CA GLU A 95 -23.95 22.73 -25.84
C GLU A 95 -23.61 24.13 -26.35
N GLU A 96 -22.91 24.92 -25.54
CA GLU A 96 -22.45 26.25 -25.93
C GLU A 96 -21.42 26.17 -27.06
N LYS A 97 -20.45 25.25 -26.93
CA LYS A 97 -19.47 24.98 -27.98
C LYS A 97 -20.15 24.57 -29.29
N ARG A 98 -21.12 23.65 -29.23
CA ARG A 98 -21.88 23.21 -30.40
C ARG A 98 -22.68 24.35 -31.04
N ARG A 99 -23.25 25.26 -30.23
CA ARG A 99 -23.96 26.45 -30.71
C ARG A 99 -23.03 27.46 -31.40
N LEU A 100 -21.81 27.63 -30.90
CA LEU A 100 -20.81 28.51 -31.51
C LEU A 100 -20.32 27.94 -32.85
N GLU A 101 -20.08 26.63 -32.92
CA GLU A 101 -19.68 25.93 -34.15
C GLU A 101 -20.76 25.98 -35.24
N GLN A 102 -22.05 25.96 -34.88
CA GLN A 102 -23.17 26.06 -35.85
C GLN A 102 -23.46 27.50 -36.31
N ARG A 103 -22.94 28.52 -35.61
CA ARG A 103 -23.12 29.94 -35.95
C ARG A 103 -21.94 30.53 -36.74
N SER A 104 -20.84 29.78 -36.87
CA SER A 104 -19.68 30.12 -37.71
C SER A 104 -19.77 29.48 -39.09
#